data_AF-A0A5P6VLE0-F1
#
_entry.id   AF-A0A5P6VLE0-F1
#
_cell.length_a   1.000
_cell.length_b   1.000
_cell.length_c   1.000
_cell.angle_alpha   90.00
_cell.angle_beta   90.00
_cell.angle_gamma   90.00
#
_symmetry.space_group_name_H-M   'P 1'
#
loop_
_entity.id
_entity.type
_entity.pdbx_description
1 polymer ?
#
loop_
_entity_poly.entity_id
_entity_poly.type
_entity_poly.pdbx_seq_one_letter_code
_entity_poly.pdbx_strand_id
1 'polypeptide(L)'
;MMRYLSESEAAKSRSTTDIAKTLPASVQGYCYYAENTKGKSIGGIYIEVCQIRRFYDVIAESLAKSRDELVEDDLNSVSDEMIEEYLSIPFQPKFEGAKQRTVSEAERSRRINALYNYCEYLILEGILSRNLITKPESKRKKGRVIKNSSEVKFTGTAKVKTTVDGKYSLIKEKYGNKPNEYHYCIRDEKSGLFFLDDKGEKLVIKSYSDARNYVKKLY
;
A
#
# COMPACT_ATOMS: atom_id res chain seq x y z
N MET A 1 -30.62 -24.32 0.26
CA MET A 1 -29.65 -25.04 -0.59
C MET A 1 -28.56 -24.04 -0.99
N MET A 2 -27.37 -24.09 -0.36
CA MET A 2 -26.26 -23.20 -0.77
C MET A 2 -25.70 -23.71 -2.10
N ARG A 3 -25.92 -22.98 -3.19
CA ARG A 3 -25.23 -23.22 -4.46
C ARG A 3 -23.83 -22.63 -4.36
N TYR A 4 -22.81 -23.48 -4.34
CA TYR A 4 -21.43 -23.04 -4.52
C TYR A 4 -21.23 -22.64 -5.98
N LEU A 5 -20.51 -21.54 -6.20
CA LEU A 5 -20.09 -21.11 -7.54
C LEU A 5 -19.22 -22.19 -8.17
N SER A 6 -19.40 -22.44 -9.46
CA SER A 6 -18.46 -23.26 -10.24
C SER A 6 -17.06 -22.62 -10.24
N GLU A 7 -16.01 -23.40 -10.52
CA GLU A 7 -14.64 -22.86 -10.55
C GLU A 7 -14.46 -21.70 -11.53
N SER A 8 -15.17 -21.73 -12.66
CA SER A 8 -15.16 -20.65 -13.65
C SER A 8 -15.85 -19.37 -13.16
N GLU A 9 -16.94 -19.50 -12.41
CA GLU A 9 -17.65 -18.38 -11.79
C GLU A 9 -16.88 -17.83 -10.59
N ALA A 10 -16.23 -18.71 -9.82
CA ALA A 10 -15.32 -18.31 -8.74
C ALA A 10 -14.08 -17.59 -9.29
N ALA A 11 -13.55 -18.00 -10.45
CA ALA A 11 -12.44 -17.32 -11.12
C ALA A 11 -12.83 -15.93 -11.64
N LYS A 12 -14.02 -15.78 -12.25
CA LYS A 12 -14.57 -14.48 -12.68
C LYS A 12 -14.82 -13.55 -11.49
N SER A 13 -15.47 -14.05 -10.43
CA SER A 13 -15.75 -13.33 -9.19
C SER A 13 -14.48 -12.86 -8.44
N ARG A 14 -13.32 -13.49 -8.70
CA ARG A 14 -12.01 -13.13 -8.13
C ARG A 14 -11.24 -12.11 -8.99
N SER A 15 -11.77 -11.72 -10.15
CA SER A 15 -11.14 -10.69 -10.99
C SER A 15 -11.46 -9.29 -10.46
N THR A 16 -10.48 -8.39 -10.55
CA THR A 16 -10.64 -6.95 -10.24
C THR A 16 -11.80 -6.32 -11.01
N THR A 17 -12.07 -6.83 -12.22
CA THR A 17 -13.16 -6.42 -13.12
C THR A 17 -14.56 -6.65 -12.51
N ASP A 18 -14.83 -7.78 -11.85
CA ASP A 18 -16.15 -8.04 -11.27
C ASP A 18 -16.39 -7.24 -9.97
N ILE A 19 -15.33 -6.95 -9.21
CA ILE A 19 -15.42 -6.21 -7.95
C ILE A 19 -15.62 -4.70 -8.21
N ALA A 20 -15.17 -4.20 -9.36
CA ALA A 20 -15.35 -2.81 -9.79
C ALA A 20 -16.60 -2.59 -10.65
N LYS A 21 -17.28 -3.64 -11.13
CA LYS A 21 -18.37 -3.56 -12.13
C LYS A 21 -19.55 -2.67 -11.74
N THR A 22 -19.81 -2.51 -10.44
CA THR A 22 -20.90 -1.67 -9.90
C THR A 22 -20.39 -0.34 -9.34
N LEU A 23 -19.20 0.10 -9.77
CA LEU A 23 -18.55 1.34 -9.34
C LEU A 23 -18.17 2.16 -10.57
N PRO A 24 -17.89 3.46 -10.41
CA PRO A 24 -17.46 4.31 -11.52
C PRO A 24 -16.24 3.75 -12.27
N ALA A 25 -16.14 4.08 -13.57
CA ALA A 25 -15.11 3.57 -14.47
C ALA A 25 -13.68 3.84 -13.96
N SER A 26 -13.47 4.99 -13.30
CA SER A 26 -12.24 5.31 -12.58
C SER A 26 -11.75 4.24 -11.60
N VAL A 27 -12.65 3.46 -10.97
CA VAL A 27 -12.26 2.37 -10.06
C VAL A 27 -11.64 1.21 -10.82
N GLN A 28 -12.14 0.90 -12.02
CA GLN A 28 -11.52 -0.10 -12.88
C GLN A 28 -10.15 0.37 -13.36
N GLY A 29 -10.02 1.65 -13.75
CA GLY A 29 -8.74 2.26 -14.08
C GLY A 29 -7.74 2.22 -12.91
N TYR A 30 -8.21 2.51 -11.69
CA TYR A 30 -7.40 2.39 -10.48
C TYR A 30 -6.89 0.96 -10.26
N CYS A 31 -7.71 -0.06 -10.47
CA CYS A 31 -7.28 -1.46 -10.35
C CYS A 31 -6.11 -1.76 -11.31
N TYR A 32 -6.23 -1.32 -12.56
CA TYR A 32 -5.19 -1.50 -13.56
C TYR A 32 -3.90 -0.77 -13.18
N TYR A 33 -4.00 0.48 -12.71
CA TYR A 33 -2.87 1.26 -12.21
C TYR A 33 -2.20 0.62 -10.99
N ALA A 34 -2.99 0.15 -10.02
CA ALA A 34 -2.48 -0.48 -8.81
C ALA A 34 -1.75 -1.80 -9.10
N GLU A 35 -2.25 -2.59 -10.05
CA GLU A 35 -1.61 -3.83 -10.49
C GLU A 35 -0.32 -3.56 -11.27
N ASN A 36 -0.40 -2.79 -12.35
CA ASN A 36 0.68 -2.68 -13.33
C ASN A 36 1.75 -1.64 -12.97
N THR A 37 1.34 -0.54 -12.33
CA THR A 37 2.27 0.56 -12.01
C THR A 37 2.80 0.44 -10.58
N LYS A 38 1.94 0.05 -9.62
CA LYS A 38 2.35 -0.09 -8.21
C LYS A 38 2.75 -1.52 -7.84
N GLY A 39 2.55 -2.51 -8.72
CA GLY A 39 2.90 -3.91 -8.45
C GLY A 39 2.13 -4.50 -7.27
N LYS A 40 0.93 -4.00 -6.98
CA LYS A 40 0.12 -4.47 -5.86
C LYS A 40 -0.48 -5.84 -6.20
N SER A 41 -0.55 -6.74 -5.23
CA SER A 41 -1.17 -8.05 -5.42
C SER A 41 -2.68 -7.92 -5.59
N ILE A 42 -3.29 -8.84 -6.34
CA ILE A 42 -4.74 -8.92 -6.55
C ILE A 42 -5.49 -8.90 -5.21
N GLY A 43 -5.01 -9.64 -4.20
CA GLY A 43 -5.64 -9.64 -2.87
C GLY A 43 -5.56 -8.27 -2.16
N GLY A 44 -4.47 -7.50 -2.38
CA GLY A 44 -4.36 -6.14 -1.88
C GLY A 44 -5.32 -5.18 -2.60
N ILE A 45 -5.43 -5.31 -3.93
CA ILE A 45 -6.36 -4.52 -4.75
C ILE A 45 -7.80 -4.82 -4.33
N TYR A 46 -8.16 -6.09 -4.15
CA TYR A 46 -9.48 -6.52 -3.66
C TYR A 46 -9.86 -5.79 -2.37
N ILE A 47 -8.96 -5.78 -1.39
CA ILE A 47 -9.21 -5.14 -0.10
C ILE A 47 -9.48 -3.64 -0.29
N GLU A 48 -8.70 -2.95 -1.12
CA GLU A 48 -8.90 -1.52 -1.37
C GLU A 48 -10.20 -1.25 -2.10
N VAL A 49 -10.55 -2.02 -3.13
CA VAL A 49 -11.81 -1.85 -3.86
C VAL A 49 -13.01 -2.08 -2.94
N CYS A 50 -12.94 -3.03 -2.00
CA CYS A 50 -14.00 -3.18 -0.99
C CYS A 50 -14.16 -1.92 -0.12
N GLN A 51 -13.07 -1.22 0.20
CA GLN A 51 -13.12 0.01 0.98
C GLN A 51 -13.59 1.20 0.13
N ILE A 52 -13.20 1.28 -1.14
CA ILE A 52 -13.69 2.28 -2.10
C ILE A 52 -15.20 2.09 -2.34
N ARG A 53 -15.66 0.84 -2.46
CA ARG A 53 -17.08 0.51 -2.61
C ARG A 53 -17.94 1.08 -1.48
N ARG A 54 -17.47 0.93 -0.24
CA ARG A 54 -18.12 1.48 0.96
C ARG A 54 -18.10 3.01 1.01
N PHE A 55 -17.04 3.62 0.47
CA PHE A 55 -17.01 5.07 0.35
C PHE A 55 -18.08 5.56 -0.62
N TYR A 56 -18.25 4.91 -1.78
CA TYR A 56 -19.35 5.21 -2.69
C TYR A 56 -20.75 4.90 -2.12
N ASP A 57 -20.89 3.93 -1.21
CA ASP A 57 -22.14 3.73 -0.46
C ASP A 57 -22.53 4.98 0.34
N VAL A 58 -21.57 5.58 1.05
CA VAL A 58 -21.81 6.79 1.86
C VAL A 58 -22.16 7.98 0.97
N ILE A 59 -21.46 8.16 -0.16
CA ILE A 59 -21.77 9.23 -1.10
C ILE A 59 -23.19 9.05 -1.66
N ALA A 60 -23.53 7.83 -2.08
CA ALA A 60 -24.85 7.51 -2.63
C ALA A 60 -25.95 7.86 -1.62
N GLU A 61 -25.80 7.42 -0.37
CA GLU A 61 -26.75 7.69 0.71
C GLU A 61 -26.85 9.19 1.01
N SER A 62 -25.72 9.88 1.12
CA SER A 62 -25.67 11.32 1.43
C SER A 62 -26.25 12.20 0.30
N LEU A 63 -26.12 11.77 -0.95
CA LEU A 63 -26.68 12.45 -2.12
C LEU A 63 -28.08 11.96 -2.49
N ALA A 64 -28.65 11.01 -1.72
CA ALA A 64 -29.92 10.35 -2.01
C ALA A 64 -30.01 9.78 -3.43
N LYS A 65 -28.91 9.21 -3.91
CA LYS A 65 -28.76 8.56 -5.22
C LYS A 65 -28.57 7.07 -5.06
N SER A 66 -28.88 6.30 -6.11
CA SER A 66 -28.37 4.94 -6.20
C SER A 66 -26.88 4.96 -6.58
N ARG A 67 -26.13 3.93 -6.17
CA ARG A 67 -24.67 3.87 -6.39
C ARG A 67 -24.29 3.82 -7.87
N ASP A 68 -25.13 3.20 -8.70
CA ASP A 68 -24.99 3.11 -10.16
C ASP A 68 -25.35 4.41 -10.88
N GLU A 69 -25.99 5.36 -10.18
CA GLU A 69 -26.25 6.71 -10.68
C GLU A 69 -25.11 7.69 -10.34
N LEU A 70 -24.14 7.27 -9.52
CA LEU A 70 -23.01 8.11 -9.17
C LEU A 70 -22.06 8.24 -10.35
N VAL A 71 -21.70 9.49 -10.65
CA VAL A 71 -20.70 9.85 -11.65
C VAL A 71 -19.44 10.41 -10.97
N GLU A 72 -18.34 10.49 -11.72
CA GLU A 72 -17.06 10.95 -11.17
C GLU A 72 -17.14 12.39 -10.61
N ASP A 73 -17.96 13.25 -11.22
CA ASP A 73 -18.19 14.62 -10.75
C ASP A 73 -18.84 14.70 -9.36
N ASP A 74 -19.57 13.66 -8.94
CA ASP A 74 -20.17 13.61 -7.60
C ASP A 74 -19.08 13.60 -6.50
N LEU A 75 -17.84 13.18 -6.83
CA LEU A 75 -16.71 13.23 -5.91
C LEU A 75 -16.33 14.66 -5.49
N ASN A 76 -16.67 15.67 -6.30
CA ASN A 76 -16.46 17.08 -5.93
C ASN A 76 -17.45 17.57 -4.87
N SER A 77 -18.54 16.83 -4.64
CA SER A 77 -19.55 17.13 -3.62
C SER A 77 -19.26 16.45 -2.28
N VAL A 78 -18.15 15.71 -2.17
CA VAL A 78 -17.77 15.00 -0.94
C VAL A 78 -17.36 16.00 0.14
N SER A 79 -18.08 15.99 1.26
CA SER A 79 -17.77 16.81 2.43
C SER A 79 -16.93 16.05 3.47
N ASP A 80 -16.35 16.77 4.42
CA ASP A 80 -15.57 16.18 5.52
C ASP A 80 -16.44 15.28 6.42
N GLU A 81 -17.74 15.59 6.54
CA GLU A 81 -18.71 14.76 7.28
C GLU A 81 -18.92 13.40 6.62
N MET A 82 -19.05 13.36 5.29
CA MET A 82 -19.17 12.10 4.53
C MET A 82 -17.90 11.25 4.70
N ILE A 83 -16.72 11.90 4.74
CA ILE A 83 -15.45 11.21 4.99
C ILE A 83 -15.43 10.62 6.40
N GLU A 84 -15.80 11.37 7.43
CA GLU A 84 -15.79 10.86 8.80
C GLU A 84 -16.84 9.77 9.03
N GLU A 85 -18.01 9.87 8.39
CA GLU A 85 -19.00 8.81 8.35
C GLU A 85 -18.41 7.53 7.76
N TYR A 86 -17.82 7.61 6.57
CA TYR A 86 -17.13 6.49 5.94
C TYR A 86 -16.06 5.87 6.84
N LEU A 87 -15.27 6.67 7.54
CA LEU A 87 -14.23 6.20 8.46
C LEU A 87 -14.82 5.54 9.71
N SER A 88 -16.05 5.88 10.08
CA SER A 88 -16.72 5.45 11.30
C SER A 88 -17.74 4.32 11.11
N ILE A 89 -18.10 3.95 9.87
CA ILE A 89 -19.06 2.85 9.62
C ILE A 89 -18.63 1.56 10.32
N PRO A 90 -19.44 1.01 11.26
CA PRO A 90 -19.10 -0.22 11.94
C PRO A 90 -19.02 -1.40 10.97
N PHE A 91 -18.17 -2.37 11.27
CA PHE A 91 -18.11 -3.59 10.46
C PHE A 91 -19.40 -4.39 10.69
N GLN A 92 -20.24 -4.52 9.66
CA GLN A 92 -21.39 -5.42 9.73
C GLN A 92 -20.89 -6.86 9.95
N PRO A 93 -21.32 -7.53 11.03
CA PRO A 93 -20.90 -8.89 11.30
C PRO A 93 -21.42 -9.84 10.21
N LYS A 94 -20.56 -10.78 9.77
CA LYS A 94 -20.93 -11.81 8.79
C LYS A 94 -21.82 -12.92 9.38
N PHE A 95 -22.07 -12.91 10.68
CA PHE A 95 -22.79 -13.95 11.41
C PHE A 95 -23.87 -13.33 12.29
N GLU A 96 -25.07 -13.93 12.27
CA GLU A 96 -26.13 -13.61 13.21
C GLU A 96 -25.63 -13.83 14.66
N GLY A 97 -25.82 -12.83 15.52
CA GLY A 97 -25.41 -12.87 16.93
C GLY A 97 -24.06 -12.24 17.26
N ALA A 98 -23.24 -11.87 16.26
CA ALA A 98 -22.04 -11.08 16.53
C ALA A 98 -22.39 -9.60 16.77
N LYS A 99 -21.90 -9.03 17.88
CA LYS A 99 -22.12 -7.62 18.22
C LYS A 99 -21.45 -6.71 17.20
N GLN A 100 -22.12 -5.61 16.82
CA GLN A 100 -21.48 -4.51 16.11
C GLN A 100 -20.24 -4.07 16.90
N ARG A 101 -19.10 -3.99 16.22
CA ARG A 101 -17.85 -3.52 16.81
C ARG A 101 -17.58 -2.10 16.30
N THR A 102 -17.16 -1.23 17.22
CA THR A 102 -16.58 0.07 16.85
C THR A 102 -15.39 -0.15 15.90
N VAL A 103 -15.17 0.80 15.00
CA VAL A 103 -14.10 0.70 14.01
C VAL A 103 -12.75 0.73 14.73
N SER A 104 -11.98 -0.34 14.64
CA SER A 104 -10.62 -0.37 15.19
C SER A 104 -9.72 0.65 14.47
N GLU A 105 -8.72 1.20 15.16
CA GLU A 105 -7.72 2.11 14.56
C GLU A 105 -7.04 1.50 13.33
N ALA A 106 -6.81 0.17 13.34
CA ALA A 106 -6.23 -0.56 12.21
C ALA A 106 -7.18 -0.66 10.99
N GLU A 107 -8.48 -0.72 11.20
CA GLU A 107 -9.48 -0.68 10.12
C GLU A 107 -9.63 0.76 9.59
N ARG A 108 -9.71 1.75 10.49
CA ARG A 108 -9.72 3.18 10.11
C ARG A 108 -8.49 3.52 9.26
N SER A 109 -7.30 3.08 9.68
CA SER A 109 -6.06 3.25 8.92
C SER A 109 -6.10 2.56 7.54
N ARG A 110 -6.72 1.38 7.44
CA ARG A 110 -6.90 0.69 6.15
C ARG A 110 -7.83 1.46 5.21
N ARG A 111 -8.94 2.00 5.72
CA ARG A 111 -9.84 2.86 4.97
C ARG A 111 -9.15 4.13 4.46
N ILE A 112 -8.42 4.82 5.34
CA ILE A 112 -7.67 6.01 4.96
C ILE A 112 -6.66 5.71 3.85
N ASN A 113 -5.87 4.64 4.00
CA ASN A 113 -4.87 4.30 2.98
C ASN A 113 -5.50 3.92 1.63
N ALA A 114 -6.60 3.17 1.64
CA ALA A 114 -7.30 2.79 0.42
C ALA A 114 -7.84 4.03 -0.31
N LEU A 115 -8.54 4.92 0.42
CA LEU A 115 -9.11 6.14 -0.13
C LEU A 115 -8.02 7.10 -0.61
N TYR A 116 -6.95 7.28 0.18
CA TYR A 116 -5.82 8.13 -0.19
C TYR A 116 -5.18 7.71 -1.52
N ASN A 117 -4.87 6.41 -1.66
CA ASN A 117 -4.24 5.87 -2.88
C ASN A 117 -5.16 6.05 -4.10
N TYR A 118 -6.48 5.87 -3.91
CA TYR A 118 -7.46 6.06 -4.95
C TYR A 118 -7.57 7.53 -5.36
N CYS A 119 -7.68 8.45 -4.40
CA CYS A 119 -7.69 9.89 -4.67
C CYS A 119 -6.39 10.36 -5.32
N GLU A 120 -5.22 9.82 -4.96
CA GLU A 120 -3.96 10.09 -5.67
C GLU A 120 -4.06 9.70 -7.15
N TYR A 121 -4.63 8.52 -7.45
CA TYR A 121 -4.86 8.11 -8.83
C TYR A 121 -5.83 9.05 -9.55
N LEU A 122 -6.95 9.42 -8.92
CA LEU A 122 -7.91 10.35 -9.52
C LEU A 122 -7.31 11.73 -9.83
N ILE A 123 -6.37 12.20 -9.00
CA ILE A 123 -5.64 13.45 -9.26
C ILE A 123 -4.70 13.28 -10.46
N LEU A 124 -4.00 12.15 -10.57
CA LEU A 124 -3.13 11.87 -11.72
C LEU A 124 -3.90 11.83 -13.03
N GLU A 125 -5.13 11.31 -13.02
CA GLU A 125 -6.03 11.28 -14.18
C GLU A 125 -6.79 12.60 -14.40
N GLY A 126 -6.59 13.61 -13.54
CA GLY A 126 -7.22 14.93 -13.66
C GLY A 126 -8.71 14.98 -13.26
N ILE A 127 -9.23 13.93 -12.63
CA ILE A 127 -10.62 13.84 -12.16
C ILE A 127 -10.83 14.66 -10.88
N LEU A 128 -9.84 14.64 -9.99
CA LEU A 128 -9.85 15.44 -8.75
C LEU A 128 -8.74 16.50 -8.77
N SER A 129 -9.05 17.68 -8.23
CA SER A 129 -8.07 18.76 -8.07
C SER A 129 -7.22 18.61 -6.80
N ARG A 130 -7.71 17.87 -5.80
CA ARG A 130 -7.03 17.63 -4.52
C ARG A 130 -7.41 16.28 -3.92
N ASN A 131 -6.60 15.82 -2.98
CA ASN A 131 -6.90 14.60 -2.24
C ASN A 131 -7.99 14.89 -1.20
N LEU A 132 -9.03 14.05 -1.16
CA LEU A 132 -10.14 14.17 -0.22
C LEU A 132 -9.75 13.75 1.20
N ILE A 133 -8.60 13.08 1.37
CA ILE A 133 -8.15 12.61 2.67
C ILE A 133 -6.66 12.87 2.88
N THR A 134 -6.31 13.19 4.11
CA THR A 134 -4.90 13.36 4.49
C THR A 134 -4.33 12.00 4.89
N LYS A 135 -3.17 11.65 4.31
CA LYS A 135 -2.45 10.44 4.72
C LYS A 135 -1.99 10.60 6.17
N PRO A 136 -2.29 9.64 7.07
CA PRO A 136 -1.73 9.67 8.40
C PRO A 136 -0.22 9.55 8.26
N GLU A 137 0.52 10.44 8.94
CA GLU A 137 1.97 10.31 9.02
C GLU A 137 2.28 8.89 9.47
N SER A 138 3.00 8.15 8.63
CA SER A 138 3.47 6.83 9.04
C SER A 138 4.36 7.07 10.26
N LYS A 139 3.88 6.74 11.46
CA LYS A 139 4.74 6.70 12.65
C LYS A 139 5.85 5.74 12.28
N ARG A 140 7.03 6.26 11.92
CA ARG A 140 8.22 5.45 11.72
C ARG A 140 8.33 4.61 12.99
N LYS A 141 8.22 3.29 12.87
CA LYS A 141 8.45 2.41 14.02
C LYS A 141 9.76 2.87 14.63
N LYS A 142 9.75 3.30 15.89
CA LYS A 142 10.99 3.71 16.56
C LYS A 142 12.00 2.59 16.34
N GLY A 143 13.09 2.92 15.67
CA GLY A 143 14.12 1.94 15.36
C GLY A 143 14.55 1.26 16.65
N ARG A 144 14.57 -0.07 16.67
CA ARG A 144 15.11 -0.81 17.81
C ARG A 144 16.58 -0.42 17.95
N VAL A 145 17.03 0.12 19.09
CA VAL A 145 18.47 0.40 19.25
C VAL A 145 19.26 -0.92 19.22
N ILE A 146 20.25 -1.01 18.32
CA ILE A 146 21.16 -2.15 18.21
C ILE A 146 22.45 -1.78 18.94
N LYS A 147 22.83 -2.59 19.95
CA LYS A 147 23.99 -2.31 20.81
C LYS A 147 25.29 -2.94 20.32
N ASN A 148 25.22 -3.97 19.48
CA ASN A 148 26.37 -4.72 19.00
C ASN A 148 26.07 -5.43 17.67
N SER A 149 27.12 -5.82 16.95
CA SER A 149 27.05 -6.52 15.66
C SER A 149 26.24 -7.82 15.65
N SER A 150 26.14 -8.54 16.77
CA SER A 150 25.41 -9.81 16.88
C SER A 150 23.89 -9.63 16.79
N GLU A 151 23.39 -8.47 17.25
CA GLU A 151 21.98 -8.12 17.27
C GLU A 151 21.47 -7.58 15.93
N VAL A 152 22.38 -7.30 14.97
CA VAL A 152 22.03 -6.75 13.67
C VAL A 152 21.17 -7.74 12.87
N LYS A 153 19.91 -7.38 12.71
CA LYS A 153 18.91 -8.05 11.87
C LYS A 153 18.44 -7.10 10.77
N PHE A 154 17.98 -7.68 9.67
CA PHE A 154 17.52 -6.95 8.49
C PHE A 154 16.06 -7.27 8.19
N THR A 155 15.31 -6.27 7.75
CA THR A 155 13.92 -6.36 7.30
C THR A 155 13.78 -5.71 5.92
N GLY A 156 12.68 -5.97 5.20
CA GLY A 156 12.45 -5.40 3.87
C GLY A 156 12.33 -6.48 2.79
N THR A 157 12.47 -6.05 1.53
CA THR A 157 12.28 -6.90 0.36
C THR A 157 13.60 -7.53 -0.09
N ALA A 158 13.55 -8.37 -1.14
CA ALA A 158 14.76 -8.90 -1.75
C ALA A 158 15.64 -7.83 -2.45
N LYS A 159 15.05 -6.68 -2.80
CA LYS A 159 15.78 -5.56 -3.44
C LYS A 159 16.40 -4.63 -2.41
N VAL A 160 15.72 -4.36 -1.29
CA VAL A 160 16.20 -3.46 -0.25
C VAL A 160 15.97 -4.09 1.11
N LYS A 161 17.06 -4.24 1.87
CA LYS A 161 17.04 -4.75 3.23
C LYS A 161 17.63 -3.73 4.19
N THR A 162 16.84 -3.27 5.15
CA THR A 162 17.23 -2.24 6.13
C THR A 162 17.46 -2.89 7.49
N THR A 163 18.41 -2.37 8.27
CA THR A 163 18.59 -2.77 9.66
C THR A 163 17.30 -2.52 10.46
N VAL A 164 17.02 -3.34 11.48
CA VAL A 164 15.81 -3.21 12.32
C VAL A 164 15.67 -1.86 13.03
N ASP A 165 16.78 -1.15 13.20
CA ASP A 165 16.85 0.19 13.78
C ASP A 165 16.66 1.31 12.74
N GLY A 166 16.62 0.95 11.46
CA GLY A 166 16.45 1.88 10.35
C GLY A 166 17.71 2.67 9.98
N LYS A 167 18.89 2.35 10.52
CA LYS A 167 20.11 3.14 10.29
C LYS A 167 20.76 2.90 8.93
N TYR A 168 20.83 1.65 8.48
CA TYR A 168 21.51 1.30 7.23
C TYR A 168 20.65 0.41 6.33
N SER A 169 20.70 0.65 5.02
CA SER A 169 20.06 -0.18 4.01
C SER A 169 21.07 -0.83 3.06
N LEU A 170 20.89 -2.13 2.84
CA LEU A 170 21.50 -2.89 1.74
C LEU A 170 20.60 -2.81 0.52
N ILE A 171 21.09 -2.22 -0.56
CA ILE A 171 20.36 -2.02 -1.82
C ILE A 171 20.97 -2.90 -2.89
N LYS A 172 20.19 -3.86 -3.39
CA LYS A 172 20.56 -4.77 -4.48
C LYS A 172 20.37 -4.06 -5.82
N GLU A 173 21.46 -3.81 -6.52
CA GLU A 173 21.48 -3.18 -7.84
C GLU A 173 22.03 -4.14 -8.89
N LYS A 174 21.59 -3.98 -10.14
CA LYS A 174 22.13 -4.74 -11.28
C LYS A 174 23.47 -4.12 -11.68
N TYR A 175 24.50 -4.95 -11.85
CA TYR A 175 25.81 -4.47 -12.23
C TYR A 175 26.04 -4.58 -13.74
N GLY A 176 26.14 -3.44 -14.39
CA GLY A 176 26.33 -3.34 -15.84
C GLY A 176 25.20 -4.00 -16.66
N ASN A 177 25.52 -4.31 -17.92
CA ASN A 177 24.56 -4.87 -18.88
C ASN A 177 24.43 -6.39 -18.81
N LYS A 178 25.19 -7.07 -17.94
CA LYS A 178 25.15 -8.54 -17.86
C LYS A 178 23.85 -9.02 -17.19
N PRO A 179 23.14 -9.99 -17.77
CA PRO A 179 21.99 -10.60 -17.11
C PRO A 179 22.47 -11.35 -15.85
N ASN A 180 21.76 -11.14 -14.73
CA ASN A 180 21.92 -11.82 -13.44
C ASN A 180 23.13 -11.46 -12.56
N GLU A 181 23.94 -10.47 -12.92
CA GLU A 181 24.99 -9.97 -12.02
C GLU A 181 24.43 -8.83 -11.15
N TYR A 182 24.37 -9.03 -9.84
CA TYR A 182 23.84 -8.07 -8.87
C TYR A 182 24.86 -7.79 -7.79
N HIS A 183 24.97 -6.52 -7.40
CA HIS A 183 25.78 -6.09 -6.28
C HIS A 183 24.94 -5.38 -5.23
N TYR A 184 25.54 -5.17 -4.06
CA TYR A 184 24.92 -4.53 -2.92
C TYR A 184 25.65 -3.23 -2.62
N CYS A 185 24.89 -2.14 -2.57
CA CYS A 185 25.35 -0.86 -2.08
C CYS A 185 24.78 -0.63 -0.69
N ILE A 186 25.48 0.14 0.14
CA ILE A 186 25.07 0.43 1.51
C ILE A 186 24.72 1.90 1.60
N ARG A 187 23.52 2.21 2.07
CA ARG A 187 23.05 3.57 2.31
C ARG A 187 22.89 3.81 3.80
N ASP A 188 23.41 4.92 4.29
CA ASP A 188 23.05 5.47 5.60
C ASP A 188 21.72 6.21 5.46
N GLU A 189 20.68 5.70 6.13
CA GLU A 189 19.34 6.26 6.05
C GLU A 189 19.21 7.60 6.79
N LYS A 190 20.13 7.91 7.71
CA LYS A 190 20.12 9.19 8.42
C LYS A 190 20.62 10.33 7.52
N SER A 191 21.74 10.11 6.83
CA SER A 191 22.31 11.09 5.89
C SER A 191 21.70 11.01 4.49
N GLY A 192 21.11 9.86 4.12
CA GLY A 192 20.62 9.58 2.77
C GLY A 192 21.73 9.22 1.77
N LEU A 193 23.00 9.17 2.22
CA LEU A 193 24.16 8.97 1.36
C LEU A 193 24.60 7.51 1.32
N PHE A 194 25.25 7.14 0.22
CA PHE A 194 25.90 5.83 0.10
C PHE A 194 27.27 5.84 0.76
N PHE A 195 27.65 4.71 1.32
CA PHE A 195 29.03 4.47 1.72
C PHE A 195 29.92 4.51 0.47
N LEU A 196 31.11 5.08 0.62
CA LEU A 196 32.10 5.20 -0.43
C LEU A 196 33.27 4.24 -0.18
N ASP A 197 33.97 3.86 -1.24
CA ASP A 197 35.23 3.14 -1.18
C ASP A 197 36.42 4.09 -1.01
N ASP A 198 37.64 3.53 -0.99
CA ASP A 198 38.88 4.29 -0.79
C ASP A 198 39.18 5.28 -1.94
N LYS A 199 38.46 5.18 -3.06
CA LYS A 199 38.56 6.09 -4.21
C LYS A 199 37.49 7.18 -4.19
N GLY A 200 36.61 7.18 -3.18
CA GLY A 200 35.48 8.09 -3.11
C GLY A 200 34.32 7.70 -4.04
N GLU A 201 34.36 6.52 -4.65
CA GLU A 201 33.25 6.00 -5.45
C GLU A 201 32.26 5.24 -4.57
N LYS A 202 31.03 5.03 -5.05
CA LYS A 202 30.03 4.26 -4.30
C LYS A 202 30.58 2.87 -3.97
N LEU A 203 30.57 2.50 -2.68
CA LEU A 203 31.00 1.18 -2.23
C LEU A 203 30.06 0.11 -2.77
N VAL A 204 30.62 -0.82 -3.55
CA VAL A 204 29.90 -1.91 -4.20
C VAL A 204 30.41 -3.26 -3.69
N ILE A 205 29.53 -4.05 -3.09
CA ILE A 205 29.86 -5.37 -2.52
C ILE A 205 29.12 -6.46 -3.29
N LYS A 206 29.86 -7.43 -3.83
CA LYS A 206 29.28 -8.44 -4.73
C LYS A 206 28.31 -9.40 -4.04
N SER A 207 28.69 -9.90 -2.87
CA SER A 207 27.89 -10.90 -2.17
C SER A 207 27.02 -10.27 -1.08
N TYR A 208 25.83 -10.85 -0.88
CA TYR A 208 24.94 -10.43 0.20
C TYR A 208 25.56 -10.69 1.58
N SER A 209 26.28 -11.81 1.74
CA SER A 209 26.94 -12.16 2.99
C SER A 209 27.99 -11.13 3.40
N ASP A 210 28.80 -10.68 2.45
CA ASP A 210 29.86 -9.69 2.71
C ASP A 210 29.25 -8.33 3.02
N ALA A 211 28.20 -7.93 2.29
CA ALA A 211 27.49 -6.68 2.54
C ALA A 211 26.86 -6.68 3.95
N ARG A 212 26.27 -7.81 4.34
CA ARG A 212 25.74 -8.01 5.69
C ARG A 212 26.83 -7.92 6.76
N ASN A 213 27.97 -8.55 6.52
CA ASN A 213 29.10 -8.53 7.44
C ASN A 213 29.72 -7.14 7.55
N TYR A 214 29.77 -6.38 6.46
CA TYR A 214 30.20 -4.99 6.47
C TYR A 214 29.30 -4.15 7.39
N VAL A 215 27.97 -4.19 7.19
CA VAL A 215 27.03 -3.45 8.05
C VAL A 215 27.15 -3.86 9.51
N LYS A 216 27.37 -5.16 9.78
CA LYS A 216 27.60 -5.64 11.14
C LYS A 216 28.81 -5.01 11.82
N LYS A 217 29.89 -4.76 11.09
CA LYS A 217 31.11 -4.13 11.64
C LYS A 217 30.93 -2.64 11.96
N LEU A 218 29.86 -2.01 11.49
CA LEU A 218 29.53 -0.61 11.79
C LEU A 218 28.86 -0.43 13.17
N TYR A 219 28.59 -1.53 13.90
CA TYR A 219 28.02 -1.56 15.26
C TYR A 219 28.96 -2.31 16.21
#